data_AF-G5JNB3-F1
#
_entry.id   AF-G5JNB3-F1
#
_cell.length_a   1.000
_cell.length_b   1.000
_cell.length_c   1.000
_cell.angle_alpha   90.00
_cell.angle_beta   90.00
_cell.angle_gamma   90.00
#
_symmetry.space_group_name_H-M   'P 1'
#
loop_
_entity.id
_entity.type
_entity.pdbx_description
1 polymer ?
#
loop_
_entity_poly.entity_id
_entity_poly.type
_entity_poly.pdbx_seq_one_letter_code
_entity_poly.pdbx_strand_id
1 'polypeptide(L)'
;MAEKQKNKRIPDPQLKKEMAWKNNLFARYILLRYSLALFFFSNLYWAMILVYHSSPVIVVPLLAIILIVLGSAEQLRLYGKKEAILTWTKRAFQFQTITNFLALALIFIPNQFSTVFPIFSDNLTGKIFVIILQGLGLAVVLLNLRKVGRIERKTDRFYLRFQQTFGKSI
;
A
#
# COMPACT_ATOMS: atom_id res chain seq x y z
N MET A 1 -17.61 51.30 -27.73
CA MET A 1 -17.67 50.01 -28.44
C MET A 1 -17.00 48.93 -27.60
N ALA A 2 -17.75 47.85 -27.35
CA ALA A 2 -17.31 46.51 -26.97
C ALA A 2 -16.60 46.29 -25.62
N GLU A 3 -17.44 46.23 -24.61
CA GLU A 3 -17.34 45.41 -23.40
C GLU A 3 -16.88 43.96 -23.72
N LYS A 4 -15.58 43.67 -23.60
CA LYS A 4 -15.07 42.29 -23.50
C LYS A 4 -14.98 41.90 -22.03
N GLN A 5 -16.14 41.69 -21.39
CA GLN A 5 -16.22 40.84 -20.20
C GLN A 5 -15.82 39.42 -20.62
N LYS A 6 -14.52 39.11 -20.48
CA LYS A 6 -13.98 37.79 -20.72
C LYS A 6 -14.48 36.86 -19.62
N ASN A 7 -15.65 36.28 -19.89
CA ASN A 7 -16.27 35.12 -19.28
C ASN A 7 -15.25 34.26 -18.51
N LYS A 8 -15.04 34.59 -17.24
CA LYS A 8 -14.34 33.73 -16.29
C LYS A 8 -15.36 32.64 -16.03
N ARG A 9 -15.30 31.53 -16.78
CA ARG A 9 -16.14 30.35 -16.56
C ARG A 9 -15.94 29.95 -15.10
N ILE A 10 -16.79 30.43 -14.20
CA ILE A 10 -16.79 30.04 -12.80
C ILE A 10 -17.16 28.55 -12.87
N PRO A 11 -16.24 27.63 -12.53
CA PRO A 11 -16.58 26.22 -12.61
C PRO A 11 -17.78 26.00 -11.69
N ASP A 12 -18.84 25.41 -12.24
CA ASP A 12 -20.09 25.17 -11.54
C ASP A 12 -19.79 24.63 -10.13
N PRO A 13 -20.34 25.22 -9.05
CA PRO A 13 -20.09 24.77 -7.69
C PRO A 13 -20.35 23.27 -7.50
N GLN A 14 -21.23 22.64 -8.29
CA GLN A 14 -21.40 21.18 -8.30
C GLN A 14 -20.20 20.45 -8.91
N LEU A 15 -19.65 20.94 -10.03
CA LEU A 15 -18.46 20.39 -10.66
C LEU A 15 -17.23 20.49 -9.74
N LYS A 16 -17.09 21.62 -9.01
CA LYS A 16 -16.05 21.77 -7.99
C LYS A 16 -16.21 20.76 -6.86
N LYS A 17 -17.44 20.50 -6.40
CA LYS A 17 -17.72 19.46 -5.39
C LYS A 17 -17.37 18.06 -5.89
N GLU A 18 -17.76 17.72 -7.12
CA GLU A 18 -17.42 16.42 -7.70
C GLU A 18 -15.91 16.24 -7.90
N MET A 19 -15.23 17.26 -8.41
CA MET A 19 -13.77 17.23 -8.57
C MET A 19 -13.06 17.13 -7.21
N ALA A 20 -13.49 17.88 -6.20
CA ALA A 20 -12.94 17.80 -4.85
C ALA A 20 -13.19 16.41 -4.21
N TRP A 21 -14.37 15.84 -4.43
CA TRP A 21 -14.71 14.49 -3.98
C TRP A 21 -13.85 13.41 -4.64
N LYS A 22 -13.75 13.43 -5.98
CA LYS A 22 -12.90 12.50 -6.75
C LYS A 22 -11.43 12.65 -6.37
N ASN A 23 -10.90 13.86 -6.31
CA ASN A 23 -9.52 14.13 -5.94
C ASN A 23 -9.19 13.63 -4.52
N ASN A 24 -10.14 13.74 -3.60
CA ASN A 24 -9.91 13.26 -2.26
C ASN A 24 -10.04 11.72 -2.13
N LEU A 25 -10.90 11.08 -2.93
CA LEU A 25 -10.89 9.62 -3.10
C LEU A 25 -9.53 9.15 -3.63
N PHE A 26 -8.94 9.86 -4.62
CA PHE A 26 -7.57 9.60 -5.10
C PHE A 26 -6.57 9.69 -3.93
N ALA A 27 -6.61 10.79 -3.17
CA ALA A 27 -5.69 11.03 -2.05
C ALA A 27 -5.84 10.02 -0.89
N ARG A 28 -7.03 9.43 -0.71
CA ARG A 28 -7.28 8.46 0.37
C ARG A 28 -6.54 7.14 0.13
N TYR A 29 -6.51 6.67 -1.12
CA TYR A 29 -5.90 5.40 -1.51
C TYR A 29 -4.47 5.51 -2.02
N ILE A 30 -3.96 6.73 -2.24
CA ILE A 30 -2.63 6.96 -2.81
C ILE A 30 -1.51 6.24 -2.02
N LEU A 31 -1.53 6.36 -0.69
CA LEU A 31 -0.55 5.74 0.20
C LEU A 31 -0.61 4.22 0.12
N LEU A 32 -1.82 3.65 0.04
CA LEU A 32 -2.04 2.21 -0.04
C LEU A 32 -1.53 1.65 -1.36
N ARG A 33 -1.82 2.34 -2.48
CA ARG A 33 -1.39 1.91 -3.82
C ARG A 33 0.13 1.97 -3.96
N TYR A 34 0.76 3.06 -3.53
CA TYR A 34 2.22 3.17 -3.59
C TYR A 34 2.93 2.17 -2.67
N SER A 35 2.37 1.88 -1.49
CA SER A 35 2.94 0.87 -0.60
C SER A 35 2.79 -0.53 -1.18
N LEU A 36 1.65 -0.85 -1.80
CA LEU A 36 1.48 -2.12 -2.52
C LEU A 36 2.46 -2.25 -3.68
N ALA A 37 2.66 -1.18 -4.47
CA ALA A 37 3.65 -1.18 -5.55
C ALA A 37 5.08 -1.39 -5.02
N LEU A 38 5.44 -0.71 -3.92
CA LEU A 38 6.74 -0.92 -3.25
C LEU A 38 6.92 -2.39 -2.88
N PHE A 39 5.96 -3.01 -2.19
CA PHE A 39 6.04 -4.42 -1.83
C PHE A 39 6.02 -5.34 -3.04
N PHE A 40 5.29 -5.00 -4.11
CA PHE A 40 5.31 -5.77 -5.34
C PHE A 40 6.73 -5.85 -5.91
N PHE A 41 7.40 -4.71 -6.06
CA PHE A 41 8.76 -4.69 -6.60
C PHE A 41 9.78 -5.35 -5.66
N SER A 42 9.64 -5.17 -4.34
CA SER A 42 10.53 -5.84 -3.38
C SER A 42 10.38 -7.36 -3.42
N ASN A 43 9.15 -7.89 -3.46
CA ASN A 43 8.92 -9.33 -3.56
C ASN A 43 9.31 -9.88 -4.94
N LEU A 44 9.10 -9.11 -6.01
CA LEU A 44 9.54 -9.48 -7.35
C LEU A 44 11.05 -9.59 -7.43
N TYR A 45 11.77 -8.61 -6.89
CA TYR A 45 13.22 -8.63 -6.80
C TYR A 45 13.72 -9.84 -6.00
N TRP A 46 13.09 -10.09 -4.84
CA TRP A 46 13.46 -11.25 -4.03
C TRP A 46 13.18 -12.59 -4.73
N ALA A 47 12.05 -12.71 -5.43
CA ALA A 47 11.73 -13.88 -6.23
C ALA A 47 12.77 -14.12 -7.34
N MET A 48 13.18 -13.07 -8.08
CA MET A 48 14.20 -13.19 -9.13
C MET A 48 15.52 -13.76 -8.60
N ILE A 49 15.94 -13.34 -7.42
CA ILE A 49 17.16 -13.84 -6.77
C ILE A 49 17.01 -15.32 -6.40
N LEU A 50 15.87 -15.71 -5.85
CA LEU A 50 15.61 -17.09 -5.44
C LEU A 50 15.46 -18.03 -6.63
N VAL A 51 14.96 -17.56 -7.78
CA VAL A 51 14.98 -18.32 -9.04
C VAL A 51 16.41 -18.64 -9.44
N TYR A 52 17.29 -17.63 -9.43
CA TYR A 52 18.69 -17.81 -9.82
C TYR A 52 19.42 -18.83 -8.93
N HIS A 53 19.12 -18.84 -7.63
CA HIS A 53 19.71 -19.78 -6.66
C HIS A 53 18.90 -21.07 -6.45
N SER A 54 17.84 -21.31 -7.21
CA SER A 54 16.95 -22.50 -7.09
C SER A 54 16.48 -22.79 -5.66
N SER A 55 16.17 -21.75 -4.89
CA SER A 55 15.76 -21.87 -3.48
C SER A 55 14.25 -22.15 -3.36
N PRO A 56 13.82 -23.15 -2.57
CA PRO A 56 12.40 -23.47 -2.38
C PRO A 56 11.62 -22.35 -1.67
N VAL A 57 12.33 -21.39 -1.06
CA VAL A 57 11.74 -20.23 -0.37
C VAL A 57 11.01 -19.29 -1.33
N ILE A 58 11.20 -19.44 -2.65
CA ILE A 58 10.54 -18.65 -3.70
C ILE A 58 9.01 -18.63 -3.62
N VAL A 59 8.39 -19.67 -3.03
CA VAL A 59 6.93 -19.73 -2.86
C VAL A 59 6.40 -18.55 -2.05
N VAL A 60 7.18 -18.06 -1.08
CA VAL A 60 6.80 -16.94 -0.20
C VAL A 60 6.61 -15.63 -0.99
N PRO A 61 7.62 -15.09 -1.70
CA PRO A 61 7.44 -13.86 -2.48
C PRO A 61 6.42 -14.02 -3.62
N LEU A 62 6.30 -15.21 -4.23
CA LEU A 62 5.28 -15.45 -5.26
C LEU A 62 3.85 -15.32 -4.72
N LEU A 63 3.56 -15.93 -3.56
CA LEU A 63 2.27 -15.78 -2.90
C LEU A 63 2.00 -14.32 -2.49
N ALA A 64 3.03 -13.61 -2.01
CA ALA A 64 2.92 -12.19 -1.69
C ALA A 64 2.51 -11.37 -2.92
N ILE A 65 3.14 -11.61 -4.06
CA ILE A 65 2.83 -10.94 -5.33
C ILE A 65 1.37 -11.17 -5.74
N ILE A 66 0.88 -12.41 -5.68
CA ILE A 66 -0.52 -12.75 -6.02
C ILE A 66 -1.49 -11.99 -5.12
N LEU A 67 -1.25 -11.97 -3.80
CA LEU A 67 -2.09 -11.25 -2.85
C LEU A 67 -2.07 -9.73 -3.07
N ILE A 68 -0.92 -9.17 -3.42
CA ILE A 68 -0.78 -7.75 -3.74
C ILE A 68 -1.60 -7.41 -4.98
N VAL A 69 -1.53 -8.22 -6.04
CA VAL A 69 -2.32 -8.03 -7.27
C VAL A 69 -3.82 -8.09 -6.97
N LEU A 70 -4.28 -9.04 -6.14
CA LEU A 70 -5.68 -9.12 -5.70
C LEU A 70 -6.10 -7.87 -4.89
N GLY A 71 -5.26 -7.41 -3.97
CA GLY A 71 -5.49 -6.18 -3.21
C GLY A 71 -5.55 -4.93 -4.10
N SER A 72 -4.68 -4.84 -5.10
CA SER A 72 -4.70 -3.75 -6.08
C SER A 72 -5.96 -3.78 -6.96
N ALA A 73 -6.39 -4.95 -7.41
CA ALA A 73 -7.63 -5.11 -8.18
C ALA A 73 -8.86 -4.73 -7.34
N GLU A 74 -8.89 -5.08 -6.06
CA GLU A 74 -9.94 -4.66 -5.12
C GLU A 74 -9.99 -3.14 -4.99
N GLN A 75 -8.84 -2.47 -4.81
CA GLN A 75 -8.78 -1.00 -4.72
C GLN A 75 -9.26 -0.31 -6.00
N LEU A 76 -8.98 -0.88 -7.18
CA LEU A 76 -9.47 -0.37 -8.45
C LEU A 76 -10.99 -0.53 -8.60
N ARG A 77 -11.56 -1.65 -8.12
CA ARG A 77 -13.02 -1.86 -8.12
C ARG A 77 -13.75 -0.96 -7.13
N LEU A 78 -13.15 -0.71 -5.96
CA LEU A 78 -13.69 0.16 -4.92
C LEU A 78 -13.64 1.65 -5.30
N TYR A 79 -12.88 1.99 -6.34
CA TYR A 79 -12.70 3.36 -6.83
C TYR A 79 -14.01 4.07 -7.25
N GLY A 80 -15.11 3.31 -7.44
CA GLY A 80 -16.43 3.82 -7.80
C GLY A 80 -17.56 3.54 -6.80
N LYS A 81 -17.30 2.93 -5.63
CA LYS A 81 -18.36 2.53 -4.67
C LYS A 81 -18.34 3.36 -3.39
N LYS A 82 -19.53 3.66 -2.85
CA LYS A 82 -19.72 4.47 -1.62
C LYS A 82 -19.24 3.77 -0.34
N GLU A 83 -19.21 2.44 -0.33
CA GLU A 83 -18.73 1.66 0.82
C GLU A 83 -17.39 1.00 0.50
N ALA A 84 -16.38 1.36 1.28
CA ALA A 84 -15.00 0.95 1.09
C ALA A 84 -14.57 -0.03 2.16
N ILE A 85 -14.93 -1.30 1.98
CA ILE A 85 -14.39 -2.41 2.78
C ILE A 85 -13.17 -2.94 2.03
N LEU A 86 -11.99 -2.82 2.62
CA LEU A 86 -10.70 -3.18 2.00
C LEU A 86 -10.20 -4.52 2.56
N THR A 87 -10.91 -5.61 2.27
CA THR A 87 -10.64 -6.93 2.85
C THR A 87 -9.37 -7.55 2.27
N TRP A 88 -9.21 -7.57 0.95
CA TRP A 88 -8.03 -8.15 0.29
C TRP A 88 -6.78 -7.29 0.47
N THR A 89 -6.93 -5.97 0.43
CA THR A 89 -5.82 -5.05 0.75
C THR A 89 -5.28 -5.30 2.16
N LYS A 90 -6.17 -5.46 3.15
CA LYS A 90 -5.76 -5.77 4.53
C LYS A 90 -5.05 -7.11 4.63
N ARG A 91 -5.57 -8.14 3.96
CA ARG A 91 -4.94 -9.47 3.88
C ARG A 91 -3.55 -9.41 3.23
N ALA A 92 -3.38 -8.65 2.15
CA ALA A 92 -2.09 -8.46 1.50
C ALA A 92 -1.07 -7.83 2.45
N PHE A 93 -1.45 -6.78 3.19
CA PHE A 93 -0.58 -6.18 4.20
C PHE A 93 -0.29 -7.12 5.39
N GLN A 94 -1.27 -7.89 5.85
CA GLN A 94 -1.05 -8.90 6.89
C GLN A 94 -0.08 -9.99 6.44
N PHE A 95 -0.23 -10.47 5.21
CA PHE A 95 0.69 -11.44 4.63
C PHE A 95 2.10 -10.85 4.46
N GLN A 96 2.21 -9.58 4.09
CA GLN A 96 3.50 -8.88 4.05
C GLN A 96 4.14 -8.79 5.45
N THR A 97 3.35 -8.56 6.52
CA THR A 97 3.85 -8.63 7.90
C THR A 97 4.44 -9.99 8.20
N ILE A 98 3.70 -11.06 7.90
CA ILE A 98 4.15 -12.45 8.12
C ILE A 98 5.43 -12.71 7.34
N THR A 99 5.49 -12.27 6.08
CA THR A 99 6.67 -12.41 5.21
C THR A 99 7.89 -11.70 5.80
N ASN A 100 7.74 -10.46 6.28
CA ASN A 100 8.84 -9.71 6.90
C ASN A 100 9.30 -10.36 8.22
N PHE A 101 8.38 -10.86 9.04
CA PHE A 101 8.74 -11.59 10.27
C PHE A 101 9.42 -12.91 9.98
N LEU A 102 8.94 -13.68 9.00
CA LEU A 102 9.56 -14.92 8.56
C LEU A 102 10.96 -14.66 8.02
N ALA A 103 11.13 -13.63 7.19
CA ALA A 103 12.42 -13.18 6.70
C ALA A 103 13.37 -12.82 7.85
N LEU A 104 12.91 -12.09 8.87
CA LEU A 104 13.69 -11.77 10.07
C LEU A 104 14.06 -13.02 10.87
N ALA A 105 13.11 -13.94 11.09
CA ALA A 105 13.35 -15.18 11.82
C ALA A 105 14.42 -16.04 11.12
N LEU A 106 14.38 -16.12 9.79
CA LEU A 106 15.35 -16.87 8.98
C LEU A 106 16.78 -16.33 9.09
N ILE A 107 16.98 -15.05 9.44
CA ILE A 107 18.32 -14.48 9.68
C ILE A 107 18.98 -15.10 10.92
N PHE A 108 18.19 -15.47 11.94
CA PHE A 108 18.68 -16.04 13.19
C PHE A 108 18.92 -17.55 13.12
N ILE A 109 18.41 -18.24 12.09
CA ILE A 109 18.64 -19.67 11.91
C ILE A 109 20.03 -19.88 11.26
N PRO A 110 20.92 -20.68 11.87
CA PRO A 110 22.24 -20.97 11.29
C PRO A 110 22.13 -21.54 9.88
N ASN A 111 23.04 -21.15 9.00
CA ASN A 111 23.16 -21.65 7.61
C ASN A 111 21.99 -21.34 6.66
N GLN A 112 20.94 -20.66 7.12
CA GLN A 112 19.80 -20.29 6.29
C GLN A 112 19.92 -18.90 5.65
N PHE A 113 20.78 -18.03 6.20
CA PHE A 113 20.97 -16.69 5.67
C PHE A 113 21.39 -16.69 4.20
N SER A 114 22.39 -17.51 3.83
CA SER A 114 22.85 -17.63 2.44
C SER A 114 21.82 -18.27 1.50
N THR A 115 20.88 -19.07 2.02
CA THR A 115 19.81 -19.71 1.21
C THR A 115 18.66 -18.74 0.92
N VAL A 116 18.39 -17.83 1.85
CA VAL A 116 17.25 -16.90 1.82
C VAL A 116 17.65 -15.55 1.22
N PHE A 117 18.89 -15.13 1.47
CA PHE A 117 19.49 -13.87 1.06
C PHE A 117 20.85 -14.08 0.38
N PRO A 118 20.93 -14.84 -0.73
CA PRO A 118 22.19 -15.27 -1.33
C PRO A 118 23.06 -14.12 -1.89
N ILE A 119 22.48 -12.92 -2.09
CA ILE A 119 23.24 -11.72 -2.50
C ILE A 119 24.10 -11.17 -1.36
N PHE A 120 23.69 -11.37 -0.11
CA PHE A 120 24.39 -10.83 1.04
C PHE A 120 25.38 -11.85 1.57
N SER A 121 26.61 -11.40 1.85
CA SER A 121 27.59 -12.20 2.58
C SER A 121 27.06 -12.55 3.97
N ASP A 122 27.27 -13.78 4.44
CA ASP A 122 26.93 -14.22 5.79
C ASP A 122 27.89 -13.63 6.84
N ASN A 123 27.87 -12.31 6.95
CA ASN A 123 28.60 -11.52 7.93
C ASN A 123 27.64 -10.62 8.70
N LEU A 124 28.12 -10.08 9.82
CA LEU A 124 27.32 -9.23 10.70
C LEU A 124 26.73 -8.02 9.96
N THR A 125 27.51 -7.40 9.07
CA THR A 125 27.09 -6.23 8.28
C THR A 125 25.91 -6.56 7.36
N GLY A 126 25.96 -7.68 6.63
CA GLY A 126 24.88 -8.14 5.77
C GLY A 126 23.60 -8.42 6.54
N LYS A 127 23.72 -9.08 7.71
CA LYS A 127 22.58 -9.34 8.60
C LYS A 127 21.94 -8.05 9.12
N ILE A 128 22.74 -7.10 9.60
CA ILE A 128 22.25 -5.80 10.07
C ILE A 128 21.54 -5.05 8.95
N PHE A 129 22.08 -5.06 7.74
CA PHE A 129 21.46 -4.40 6.59
C PHE A 129 20.07 -4.98 6.28
N VAL A 130 19.95 -6.31 6.24
CA VAL A 130 18.65 -6.98 6.01
C VAL A 130 17.67 -6.68 7.16
N ILE A 131 18.14 -6.68 8.42
CA ILE A 131 17.30 -6.34 9.58
C ILE A 131 16.74 -4.92 9.46
N ILE A 132 17.57 -3.93 9.10
CA ILE A 132 17.13 -2.54 8.89
C ILE A 132 16.09 -2.47 7.77
N LEU A 133 16.37 -3.14 6.64
CA LEU A 133 15.47 -3.16 5.49
C LEU A 133 14.11 -3.77 5.84
N GLN A 134 14.09 -4.87 6.59
CA GLN A 134 12.84 -5.48 7.06
C GLN A 134 12.13 -4.64 8.12
N GLY A 135 12.88 -3.94 8.99
CA GLY A 135 12.33 -2.97 9.94
C GLY A 135 11.60 -1.82 9.23
N LEU A 136 12.18 -1.28 8.16
CA LEU A 136 11.51 -0.28 7.31
C LEU A 136 10.26 -0.86 6.63
N GLY A 137 10.33 -2.10 6.14
CA GLY A 137 9.18 -2.82 5.60
C GLY A 137 8.03 -2.91 6.60
N LEU A 138 8.31 -3.31 7.85
CA LEU A 138 7.32 -3.36 8.93
C LEU A 138 6.73 -1.99 9.27
N ALA A 139 7.56 -0.93 9.29
CA ALA A 139 7.09 0.43 9.52
C ALA A 139 6.09 0.87 8.45
N VAL A 140 6.38 0.60 7.18
CA VAL A 140 5.45 0.88 6.07
C VAL A 140 4.16 0.09 6.24
N VAL A 141 4.22 -1.22 6.54
CA VAL A 141 3.01 -2.02 6.77
C VAL A 141 2.15 -1.46 7.92
N LEU A 142 2.76 -1.06 9.03
CA LEU A 142 2.06 -0.48 10.17
C LEU A 142 1.32 0.83 9.80
N LEU A 143 1.96 1.71 9.02
CA LEU A 143 1.34 2.94 8.53
C LEU A 143 0.12 2.63 7.65
N ASN A 144 0.23 1.63 6.78
CA ASN A 144 -0.87 1.18 5.92
C ASN A 144 -2.03 0.59 6.71
N LEU A 145 -1.78 -0.31 7.68
CA LEU A 145 -2.85 -0.86 8.53
C LEU A 145 -3.56 0.24 9.35
N ARG A 146 -2.82 1.21 9.89
CA ARG A 146 -3.42 2.36 10.58
C ARG A 146 -4.30 3.19 9.65
N LYS A 147 -3.86 3.39 8.40
CA LYS A 147 -4.65 4.08 7.37
C LYS A 147 -5.92 3.29 7.02
N VAL A 148 -5.82 1.98 6.77
CA VAL A 148 -6.98 1.10 6.50
C VAL A 148 -7.98 1.15 7.65
N GLY A 149 -7.53 1.05 8.91
CA GLY A 149 -8.42 1.12 10.07
C GLY A 149 -9.13 2.47 10.25
N ARG A 150 -8.51 3.58 9.83
CA ARG A 150 -9.17 4.91 9.76
C ARG A 150 -10.17 5.00 8.60
N ILE A 151 -9.90 4.28 7.52
CA ILE A 151 -10.78 4.23 6.35
C ILE A 151 -12.05 3.45 6.68
N GLU A 152 -11.91 2.27 7.31
CA GLU A 152 -13.01 1.37 7.70
C GLU A 152 -13.93 2.02 8.75
N ARG A 153 -13.39 2.68 9.77
CA ARG A 153 -14.18 3.30 10.86
C ARG A 153 -14.87 4.62 10.48
N LYS A 154 -14.85 5.03 9.20
CA LYS A 154 -15.37 6.33 8.69
C LYS A 154 -14.89 7.56 9.50
N THR A 155 -13.84 7.43 10.32
CA THR A 155 -13.28 8.48 11.19
C THR A 155 -12.15 9.25 10.52
N ASP A 156 -12.02 9.07 9.20
CA ASP A 156 -11.08 9.84 8.41
C ASP A 156 -11.41 11.33 8.55
N ARG A 157 -10.39 12.18 8.78
CA ARG A 157 -10.57 13.64 9.01
C ARG A 157 -11.40 14.30 7.89
N PHE A 158 -11.44 13.68 6.72
CA PHE A 158 -12.25 14.12 5.61
C PHE A 158 -13.74 13.75 5.70
N TYR A 159 -14.13 12.57 6.21
CA TYR A 159 -15.57 12.27 6.40
C TYR A 159 -16.18 13.30 7.36
N LEU A 160 -15.43 13.63 8.42
CA LEU A 160 -15.78 14.70 9.35
C LEU A 160 -15.82 16.08 8.66
N ARG A 161 -14.83 16.45 7.83
CA ARG A 161 -14.88 17.71 7.05
C ARG A 161 -16.00 17.73 6.01
N PHE A 162 -16.31 16.61 5.36
CA PHE A 162 -17.37 16.51 4.35
C PHE A 162 -18.74 16.60 5.02
N GLN A 163 -18.97 15.92 6.16
CA GLN A 163 -20.15 16.13 6.99
C GLN A 163 -20.25 17.57 7.53
N GLN A 164 -19.16 18.18 7.96
CA GLN A 164 -19.20 19.57 8.44
C GLN A 164 -19.51 20.57 7.31
N THR A 165 -19.05 20.30 6.09
CA THR A 165 -19.25 21.19 4.93
C THR A 165 -20.57 20.93 4.20
N PHE A 166 -21.11 19.71 4.25
CA PHE A 166 -22.26 19.28 3.43
C PHE A 166 -23.35 18.52 4.22
N GLY A 167 -23.19 18.29 5.51
CA GLY A 167 -24.08 17.47 6.35
C GLY A 167 -25.30 18.18 6.94
N LYS A 168 -25.63 19.41 6.51
CA LYS A 168 -26.98 19.98 6.70
C LYS A 168 -27.82 19.74 5.45
N SER A 169 -28.24 18.50 5.24
CA SER A 169 -29.42 18.06 4.46
C SER A 169 -29.39 16.54 4.35
N ILE A 170 -29.77 15.89 5.44
CA ILE A 170 -30.50 14.62 5.36
C ILE A 170 -31.88 14.94 5.92
#